data_AF-A0A522SJ17-F1
#
_entry.id   AF-A0A522SJ17-F1
#
_cell.length_a   1.000
_cell.length_b   1.000
_cell.length_c   1.000
_cell.angle_alpha   90.00
_cell.angle_beta   90.00
_cell.angle_gamma   90.00
#
_symmetry.space_group_name_H-M   'P 1'
#
loop_
_entity.id
_entity.type
_entity.pdbx_description
1 polymer ?
#
loop_
_entity_poly.entity_id
_entity_poly.type
_entity_poly.pdbx_seq_one_letter_code
_entity_poly.pdbx_strand_id
1 'polypeptide(L)'
;MVIACALGGTGSVFALSHASAWSKMLDTRVPNFYVQTADANVARLDIRSTAEHLANIRQVFNPAIADLATVFGVSRQAIYKWIGGESKPEDEKLARIRSLSLAADAFQKARVTRASSLLKMKAFEGQSLLDLVAAGTLLPEHSQTLVAEAQAMDAAYSRSGLARSKAAPSDDWRAELSIPGSSE
;
A
#
# COMPACT_ATOMS: atom_id res chain seq x y z
N MET A 1 -13.65 21.24 -13.40
CA MET A 1 -13.22 21.30 -14.81
C MET A 1 -11.99 22.18 -14.86
N VAL A 2 -10.80 21.58 -14.84
CA VAL A 2 -9.52 22.32 -14.79
C VAL A 2 -8.94 22.30 -16.19
N ILE A 3 -8.86 23.47 -16.81
CA ILE A 3 -8.23 23.70 -18.11
C ILE A 3 -6.73 23.71 -17.86
N ALA A 4 -6.00 22.72 -18.37
CA ALA A 4 -4.54 22.74 -18.39
C ALA A 4 -4.08 23.54 -19.61
N CYS A 5 -3.63 24.78 -19.40
CA CYS A 5 -2.94 25.58 -20.40
C CYS A 5 -1.43 25.42 -20.19
N ALA A 6 -0.72 24.82 -21.15
CA ALA A 6 0.73 24.87 -21.19
C ALA A 6 1.16 26.16 -21.90
N LEU A 7 1.80 27.08 -21.17
CA LEU A 7 2.44 28.26 -21.73
C LEU A 7 3.87 27.91 -22.16
N GLY A 8 4.07 27.81 -23.48
CA GLY A 8 5.37 27.86 -24.15
C GLY A 8 5.44 29.12 -25.01
N GLY A 9 6.61 29.75 -25.05
CA GLY A 9 6.85 31.08 -25.60
C GLY A 9 6.31 31.37 -27.02
N THR A 10 5.99 32.66 -27.20
CA THR A 10 5.55 33.35 -28.43
C THR A 10 4.17 32.97 -29.00
N GLY A 11 3.11 33.51 -28.37
CA GLY A 11 2.13 34.32 -29.11
C GLY A 11 1.07 33.65 -29.99
N SER A 12 0.76 32.36 -29.82
CA SER A 12 -0.38 31.74 -30.51
C SER A 12 -1.20 30.84 -29.60
N VAL A 13 -2.47 31.20 -29.40
CA VAL A 13 -3.47 30.37 -28.72
C VAL A 13 -3.99 29.35 -29.74
N PHE A 14 -3.62 28.09 -29.62
CA PHE A 14 -4.21 27.02 -30.41
C PHE A 14 -5.42 26.45 -29.69
N ALA A 15 -6.62 26.69 -30.22
CA ALA A 15 -7.81 25.99 -29.78
C ALA A 15 -7.70 24.52 -30.21
N LEU A 16 -7.50 23.60 -29.25
CA LEU A 16 -7.45 22.15 -29.48
C LEU A 16 -8.79 21.51 -29.90
N SER A 17 -9.82 22.31 -30.19
CA SER A 17 -11.15 21.80 -30.56
C SER A 17 -11.20 21.13 -31.94
N HIS A 18 -10.11 21.15 -32.72
CA HIS A 18 -10.03 20.54 -34.06
C HIS A 18 -8.90 19.51 -34.23
N ALA A 19 -8.36 18.95 -33.14
CA ALA A 19 -7.29 17.94 -33.19
C ALA A 19 -7.65 16.69 -34.04
N SER A 20 -8.95 16.38 -34.18
CA SER A 20 -9.43 15.27 -35.01
C SER A 20 -9.25 15.48 -36.52
N ALA A 21 -9.16 16.74 -36.98
CA ALA A 21 -8.95 17.05 -38.40
C ALA A 21 -7.50 16.80 -38.85
N TRP A 22 -6.54 16.99 -37.94
CA TRP A 22 -5.11 16.83 -38.23
C TRP A 22 -4.71 15.35 -38.33
N SER A 23 -5.40 14.48 -37.59
CA SER A 23 -5.20 13.03 -37.63
C SER A 23 -5.44 12.43 -39.02
N LYS A 24 -6.40 12.96 -39.80
CA LYS A 24 -6.66 12.49 -41.17
C LYS A 24 -5.55 12.87 -42.16
N MET A 25 -4.79 13.92 -41.87
CA MET A 25 -3.72 14.42 -42.75
C MET A 25 -2.40 13.67 -42.57
N LEU A 26 -2.22 13.00 -41.43
CA LEU A 26 -1.02 12.21 -41.10
C LEU A 26 -1.14 10.73 -41.48
N ASP A 27 -2.31 10.30 -41.99
CA ASP A 27 -2.64 8.88 -42.22
C ASP A 27 -1.82 8.20 -43.32
N THR A 28 -1.12 8.94 -44.18
CA THR A 28 -0.56 8.34 -45.41
C THR A 28 0.86 7.79 -45.26
N ARG A 29 1.61 8.04 -44.17
CA ARG A 29 3.05 7.68 -44.12
C ARG A 29 3.64 7.23 -42.78
N VAL A 30 2.82 6.92 -41.78
CA VAL A 30 3.33 6.33 -40.53
C VAL A 30 2.63 4.99 -40.33
N PRO A 31 3.36 3.86 -40.18
CA PRO A 31 2.72 2.64 -39.73
C PRO A 31 2.10 2.94 -38.37
N ASN A 32 0.77 3.00 -38.31
CA ASN A 32 0.03 3.10 -37.07
C ASN A 32 0.35 1.84 -36.26
N PHE A 33 1.30 1.95 -35.33
CA PHE A 33 1.44 0.96 -34.28
C PHE A 33 0.15 1.08 -33.48
N TYR A 34 -0.77 0.13 -33.71
CA TYR A 34 -1.89 -0.06 -32.82
C TYR A 34 -1.26 -0.43 -31.48
N VAL A 35 -1.13 0.55 -30.58
CA VAL A 35 -0.82 0.29 -29.18
C VAL A 35 -2.05 -0.43 -28.66
N GLN A 36 -2.02 -1.74 -28.82
CA GLN A 36 -2.88 -2.66 -28.13
C GLN A 36 -2.48 -2.45 -26.67
N THR A 37 -3.15 -1.52 -25.99
CA THR A 37 -3.22 -1.54 -24.53
C THR A 37 -4.02 -2.78 -24.21
N ALA A 38 -3.37 -3.94 -24.31
CA ALA A 38 -3.69 -5.05 -23.46
C ALA A 38 -3.81 -4.44 -22.07
N ASP A 39 -4.90 -4.78 -21.40
CA ASP A 39 -5.18 -4.52 -19.99
C ASP A 39 -4.12 -5.23 -19.13
N ALA A 40 -2.87 -4.88 -19.34
CA ALA A 40 -1.78 -5.15 -18.44
C ALA A 40 -1.89 -4.03 -17.44
N ASN A 41 -2.19 -4.40 -16.20
CA ASN A 41 -1.88 -3.71 -14.95
C ASN A 41 -0.62 -2.83 -15.07
N VAL A 42 -0.74 -1.68 -15.74
CA VAL A 42 0.32 -0.68 -15.85
C VAL A 42 0.39 -0.18 -14.44
N ALA A 43 1.38 -0.68 -13.69
CA ALA A 43 1.76 -0.17 -12.39
C ALA A 43 1.84 1.34 -12.57
N ARG A 44 0.77 2.03 -12.15
CA ARG A 44 0.61 3.46 -12.28
C ARG A 44 1.89 4.02 -11.69
N LEU A 45 2.75 4.62 -12.52
CA LEU A 45 4.09 5.00 -12.09
C LEU A 45 3.95 5.77 -10.79
N ASP A 46 4.37 5.16 -9.69
CA ASP A 46 4.16 5.76 -8.39
C ASP A 46 5.17 6.91 -8.29
N ILE A 47 4.65 8.13 -8.45
CA ILE A 47 5.40 9.40 -8.46
C ILE A 47 5.60 9.96 -7.05
N ARG A 48 5.14 9.27 -6.01
CA ARG A 48 5.29 9.72 -4.63
C ARG A 48 6.77 9.74 -4.23
N SER A 49 7.11 10.74 -3.44
CA SER A 49 8.39 10.83 -2.76
C SER A 49 8.52 9.75 -1.67
N THR A 50 9.75 9.48 -1.24
CA THR A 50 10.00 8.58 -0.10
C THR A 50 9.24 9.01 1.15
N ALA A 51 9.19 10.32 1.42
CA ALA A 51 8.48 10.87 2.57
C ALA A 51 6.98 10.56 2.51
N GLU A 52 6.35 10.70 1.33
CA GLU A 52 4.94 10.37 1.12
C GLU A 52 4.65 8.88 1.28
N HIS A 53 5.53 8.01 0.78
CA HIS A 53 5.41 6.56 1.02
C HIS A 53 5.47 6.23 2.51
N LEU A 54 6.43 6.80 3.24
CA LEU A 54 6.56 6.58 4.68
C LEU A 54 5.36 7.16 5.45
N ALA A 55 4.82 8.30 5.04
CA ALA A 55 3.62 8.87 5.61
C ALA A 55 2.41 7.94 5.43
N ASN A 56 2.23 7.36 4.24
CA ASN A 56 1.16 6.40 3.96
C ASN A 56 1.27 5.15 4.84
N ILE A 57 2.46 4.55 4.91
CA ILE A 57 2.73 3.38 5.78
C ILE A 57 2.38 3.71 7.23
N ARG A 58 2.77 4.88 7.72
CA ARG A 58 2.47 5.31 9.09
C ARG A 58 0.99 5.54 9.34
N GLN A 59 0.29 6.13 8.38
CA GLN A 59 -1.14 6.38 8.50
C GLN A 59 -1.96 5.08 8.59
N VAL A 60 -1.60 4.07 7.80
CA VAL A 60 -2.38 2.82 7.71
C VAL A 60 -1.97 1.81 8.78
N PHE A 61 -0.66 1.60 8.95
CA PHE A 61 -0.15 0.53 9.80
C PHE A 61 0.29 1.01 11.18
N ASN A 62 0.53 2.31 11.35
CA ASN A 62 1.05 2.92 12.57
C ASN A 62 2.23 2.15 13.24
N PRO A 63 3.26 1.72 12.48
CA PRO A 63 4.41 1.04 13.04
C PRO A 63 5.28 2.01 13.85
N ALA A 64 6.00 1.50 14.85
CA ALA A 64 6.99 2.32 15.55
C ALA A 64 8.17 2.64 14.61
N ILE A 65 8.81 3.79 14.81
CA ILE A 65 10.04 4.13 14.06
C ILE A 65 11.15 3.09 14.27
N ALA A 66 11.18 2.48 15.46
CA ALA A 66 12.09 1.38 15.74
C ALA A 66 11.84 0.15 14.85
N ASP A 67 10.57 -0.23 14.64
CA ASP A 67 10.22 -1.35 13.77
C ASP A 67 10.63 -1.06 12.32
N LEU A 68 10.33 0.14 11.80
CA LEU A 68 10.74 0.54 10.45
C LEU A 68 12.27 0.53 10.27
N ALA A 69 13.00 1.03 11.27
CA ALA A 69 14.46 1.02 11.27
C ALA A 69 15.01 -0.42 11.19
N THR A 70 14.46 -1.33 11.99
CA THR A 70 14.83 -2.75 11.96
C THR A 70 14.50 -3.40 10.61
N VAL A 71 13.29 -3.20 10.09
CA VAL A 71 12.83 -3.81 8.83
C VAL A 71 13.67 -3.36 7.63
N PHE A 72 14.06 -2.09 7.58
CA PHE A 72 14.89 -1.56 6.49
C PHE A 72 16.39 -1.69 6.76
N GLY A 73 16.81 -2.22 7.92
CA GLY A 73 18.21 -2.38 8.29
C GLY A 73 18.97 -1.05 8.40
N VAL A 74 18.33 0.00 8.91
CA VAL A 74 18.92 1.34 9.04
C VAL A 74 18.78 1.91 10.45
N SER A 75 19.48 3.00 10.75
CA SER A 75 19.30 3.71 12.01
C SER A 75 17.96 4.45 12.05
N ARG A 76 17.41 4.67 13.25
CA ARG A 76 16.22 5.52 13.43
C ARG A 76 16.42 6.93 12.86
N GLN A 77 17.64 7.46 12.93
CA GLN A 77 18.00 8.76 12.38
C GLN A 77 17.88 8.80 10.86
N ALA A 78 18.21 7.72 10.15
CA ALA A 78 18.00 7.64 8.71
C ALA A 78 16.51 7.72 8.35
N ILE A 79 15.65 7.04 9.11
CA ILE A 79 14.20 7.12 8.93
C ILE A 79 13.68 8.56 9.11
N TYR A 80 14.14 9.27 10.14
CA TYR A 80 13.76 10.67 10.33
C TYR A 80 14.21 11.56 9.17
N LYS A 81 15.44 11.39 8.68
CA LYS A 81 15.94 12.14 7.51
C LYS A 81 15.14 11.86 6.25
N TRP A 82 14.70 10.62 6.03
CA TRP A 82 13.85 10.27 4.89
C TRP A 82 12.44 10.86 5.01
N ILE A 83 11.88 10.89 6.22
CA ILE A 83 10.59 11.55 6.49
C ILE A 83 10.70 13.06 6.27
N GLY A 84 11.81 13.67 6.70
CA GLY A 84 12.09 15.10 6.50
C GLY A 84 12.52 15.49 5.08
N GLY A 85 12.75 14.51 4.20
CA GLY A 85 13.26 14.75 2.84
C GLY A 85 14.73 15.21 2.79
N GLU A 86 15.45 15.13 3.90
CA GLU A 86 16.87 15.53 4.01
C GLU A 86 17.82 14.53 3.35
N SER A 87 17.36 13.29 3.12
CA SER A 87 18.16 12.23 2.51
C SER A 87 17.28 11.30 1.67
N LYS A 88 17.87 10.71 0.63
CA LYS A 88 17.24 9.71 -0.22
C LYS A 88 17.76 8.31 0.15
N PRO A 89 16.88 7.30 0.32
CA PRO A 89 17.30 5.92 0.51
C PRO A 89 17.97 5.37 -0.76
N GLU A 90 18.82 4.36 -0.58
CA GLU A 90 19.33 3.53 -1.68
C GLU A 90 18.17 2.85 -2.43
N ASP A 91 18.35 2.55 -3.72
CA ASP A 91 17.28 2.03 -4.59
C ASP A 91 16.64 0.74 -4.08
N GLU A 92 17.43 -0.17 -3.49
CA GLU A 92 16.91 -1.41 -2.88
C GLU A 92 15.96 -1.12 -1.70
N LYS A 93 16.34 -0.16 -0.83
CA LYS A 93 15.53 0.24 0.32
C LYS A 93 14.30 1.02 -0.13
N LEU A 94 14.44 1.86 -1.16
CA LEU A 94 13.34 2.56 -1.79
C LEU A 94 12.30 1.57 -2.35
N ALA A 95 12.75 0.51 -3.03
CA ALA A 95 11.87 -0.52 -3.57
C ALA A 95 11.07 -1.21 -2.44
N ARG A 96 11.73 -1.57 -1.32
CA ARG A 96 11.06 -2.15 -0.15
C ARG A 96 10.05 -1.19 0.49
N ILE A 97 10.40 0.09 0.63
CA ILE A 97 9.48 1.13 1.11
C ILE A 97 8.26 1.25 0.20
N ARG A 98 8.47 1.24 -1.13
CA ARG A 98 7.40 1.30 -2.11
C ARG A 98 6.48 0.08 -2.01
N SER A 99 7.02 -1.13 -1.93
CA SER A 99 6.23 -2.35 -1.77
C SER A 99 5.37 -2.31 -0.51
N LEU A 100 5.92 -1.87 0.63
CA LEU A 100 5.16 -1.73 1.86
C LEU A 100 4.09 -0.62 1.78
N SER A 101 4.38 0.49 1.09
CA SER A 101 3.40 1.55 0.82
C SER A 101 2.25 1.06 -0.06
N LEU A 102 2.52 0.24 -1.08
CA LEU A 102 1.47 -0.34 -1.92
C LEU A 102 0.61 -1.33 -1.14
N ALA A 103 1.21 -2.10 -0.24
CA ALA A 103 0.46 -2.92 0.71
C ALA A 103 -0.43 -2.03 1.61
N ALA A 104 0.08 -0.90 2.11
CA ALA A 104 -0.72 0.06 2.89
C ALA A 104 -1.92 0.59 2.09
N ASP A 105 -1.71 0.93 0.81
CA ASP A 105 -2.80 1.36 -0.09
C ASP A 105 -3.88 0.27 -0.23
N ALA A 106 -3.49 -1.01 -0.33
CA ALA A 106 -4.44 -2.12 -0.41
C ALA A 106 -5.30 -2.24 0.86
N PHE A 107 -4.68 -2.14 2.04
CA PHE A 107 -5.39 -2.16 3.32
C PHE A 107 -6.33 -0.96 3.49
N GLN A 108 -5.87 0.23 3.10
CA GLN A 108 -6.67 1.46 3.15
C GLN A 108 -7.87 1.37 2.20
N LYS A 109 -7.67 0.93 0.95
CA LYS A 109 -8.73 0.74 -0.04
C LYS A 109 -9.79 -0.25 0.44
N ALA A 110 -9.36 -1.31 1.12
CA ALA A 110 -10.25 -2.32 1.70
C ALA A 110 -10.87 -1.91 3.05
N ARG A 111 -10.52 -0.74 3.60
CA ARG A 111 -10.99 -0.21 4.89
C ARG A 111 -10.77 -1.17 6.07
N VAL A 112 -9.64 -1.87 6.07
CA VAL A 112 -9.28 -2.80 7.14
C VAL A 112 -8.92 -2.03 8.42
N THR A 113 -9.73 -2.17 9.47
CA THR A 113 -9.56 -1.42 10.74
C THR A 113 -8.39 -1.94 11.59
N ARG A 114 -8.08 -3.24 11.52
CA ARG A 114 -7.03 -3.90 12.31
C ARG A 114 -5.69 -4.07 11.58
N ALA A 115 -5.36 -3.14 10.68
CA ALA A 115 -4.18 -3.24 9.81
C ALA A 115 -2.87 -3.41 10.59
N SER A 116 -2.68 -2.66 11.70
CA SER A 116 -1.50 -2.76 12.56
C SER A 116 -1.28 -4.15 13.17
N SER A 117 -2.36 -4.83 13.56
CA SER A 117 -2.29 -6.18 14.14
C SER A 117 -1.97 -7.22 13.06
N LEU A 118 -2.59 -7.11 11.89
CA LEU A 118 -2.37 -8.01 10.76
C LEU A 118 -0.94 -7.89 10.21
N LEU A 119 -0.34 -6.71 10.28
CA LEU A 119 1.04 -6.47 9.87
C LEU A 119 2.04 -7.36 10.65
N LYS A 120 1.79 -7.60 11.94
CA LYS A 120 2.65 -8.38 12.85
C LYS A 120 2.28 -9.86 12.90
N MET A 121 1.16 -10.24 12.30
CA MET A 121 0.68 -11.62 12.30
C MET A 121 1.56 -12.50 11.42
N LYS A 122 1.98 -13.65 11.95
CA LYS A 122 2.79 -14.63 11.24
C LYS A 122 1.93 -15.51 10.33
N ALA A 123 1.51 -14.95 9.19
CA ALA A 123 0.58 -15.60 8.27
C ALA A 123 1.28 -16.38 7.13
N PHE A 124 2.57 -16.15 6.90
CA PHE A 124 3.30 -16.70 5.74
C PHE A 124 4.44 -17.59 6.22
N GLU A 125 4.17 -18.87 6.47
CA GLU A 125 5.16 -19.85 6.95
C GLU A 125 5.94 -19.39 8.19
N GLY A 126 5.25 -18.76 9.14
CA GLY A 126 5.87 -18.20 10.35
C GLY A 126 6.48 -16.81 10.16
N GLN A 127 6.38 -16.22 8.96
CA GLN A 127 6.81 -14.85 8.67
C GLN A 127 5.62 -13.88 8.69
N SER A 128 5.87 -12.67 9.17
CA SER A 128 4.94 -11.53 9.09
C SER A 128 5.16 -10.74 7.80
N LEU A 129 4.24 -9.83 7.47
CA LEU A 129 4.45 -8.91 6.34
C LEU A 129 5.74 -8.08 6.49
N LEU A 130 6.12 -7.71 7.71
CA LEU A 130 7.36 -6.98 7.97
C LEU A 130 8.59 -7.82 7.69
N ASP A 131 8.54 -9.12 7.97
CA ASP A 131 9.64 -10.04 7.67
C ASP A 131 9.80 -10.20 6.15
N LEU A 132 8.70 -10.29 5.40
CA LEU A 132 8.72 -10.33 3.93
C LEU A 132 9.27 -9.04 3.32
N VAL A 133 8.94 -7.88 3.91
CA VAL A 133 9.53 -6.59 3.52
C VAL A 133 11.02 -6.58 3.81
N ALA A 134 11.43 -7.03 4.99
CA ALA A 134 12.84 -7.08 5.37
C ALA A 134 13.66 -7.97 4.42
N ALA A 135 13.10 -9.11 4.02
CA ALA A 135 13.68 -10.03 3.04
C ALA A 135 13.60 -9.54 1.59
N GLY A 136 12.84 -8.48 1.31
CA GLY A 136 12.62 -7.99 -0.06
C GLY A 136 11.73 -8.90 -0.91
N THR A 137 11.03 -9.84 -0.29
CA THR A 137 10.15 -10.82 -0.95
C THR A 137 8.67 -10.45 -0.90
N LEU A 138 8.34 -9.25 -0.41
CA LEU A 138 6.95 -8.81 -0.34
C LEU A 138 6.36 -8.63 -1.75
N LEU A 139 5.49 -9.55 -2.13
CA LEU A 139 4.66 -9.49 -3.33
C LEU A 139 3.25 -8.93 -3.04
N PRO A 140 2.58 -8.32 -4.03
CA PRO A 140 1.23 -7.77 -3.88
C PRO A 140 0.20 -8.79 -3.36
N GLU A 141 0.31 -10.06 -3.76
CA GLU A 141 -0.59 -11.14 -3.33
C GLU A 141 -0.60 -11.34 -1.83
N HIS A 142 0.53 -11.17 -1.12
CA HIS A 142 0.55 -11.33 0.34
C HIS A 142 -0.35 -10.30 1.02
N SER A 143 -0.32 -9.05 0.57
CA SER A 143 -1.20 -8.01 1.08
C SER A 143 -2.67 -8.29 0.76
N GLN A 144 -2.96 -8.82 -0.44
CA GLN A 144 -4.32 -9.16 -0.87
C GLN A 144 -4.90 -10.32 -0.07
N THR A 145 -4.10 -11.35 0.21
CA THR A 145 -4.51 -12.50 1.05
C THR A 145 -4.93 -12.05 2.45
N LEU A 146 -4.13 -11.18 3.09
CA LEU A 146 -4.48 -10.68 4.43
C LEU A 146 -5.69 -9.75 4.42
N VAL A 147 -5.86 -8.97 3.35
CA VAL A 147 -7.06 -8.14 3.16
C VAL A 147 -8.31 -9.02 3.00
N ALA A 148 -8.23 -10.07 2.17
CA ALA A 148 -9.33 -11.00 1.96
C ALA A 148 -9.71 -11.72 3.26
N GLU A 149 -8.72 -12.18 4.02
CA GLU A 149 -8.92 -12.81 5.32
C GLU A 149 -9.58 -11.83 6.31
N ALA A 150 -9.10 -10.59 6.37
CA ALA A 150 -9.69 -9.57 7.24
C ALA A 150 -11.17 -9.33 6.91
N GLN A 151 -11.51 -9.22 5.63
CA GLN A 151 -12.90 -9.06 5.18
C GLN A 151 -13.75 -10.29 5.47
N ALA A 152 -13.21 -11.49 5.27
CA ALA A 152 -13.91 -12.75 5.57
C ALA A 152 -14.24 -12.87 7.07
N MET A 153 -13.29 -12.53 7.93
CA MET A 153 -13.48 -12.48 9.38
C MET A 153 -14.52 -11.43 9.78
N ASP A 154 -14.50 -10.23 9.19
CA ASP A 154 -15.47 -9.16 9.50
C ASP A 154 -16.89 -9.54 9.04
N ALA A 155 -17.01 -10.20 7.89
CA ALA A 155 -18.26 -10.74 7.39
C ALA A 155 -18.79 -11.88 8.30
N ALA A 156 -17.91 -12.78 8.76
CA ALA A 156 -18.28 -13.84 9.69
C ALA A 156 -18.75 -13.27 11.04
N TYR A 157 -18.04 -12.27 11.59
CA TYR A 157 -18.42 -11.57 12.81
C TYR A 157 -19.78 -10.85 12.67
N SER A 158 -20.03 -10.24 11.51
CA SER A 158 -21.32 -9.59 11.22
C SER A 158 -22.47 -10.61 11.12
N ARG A 159 -22.23 -11.77 10.49
CA ARG A 159 -23.24 -12.85 10.35
C ARG A 159 -23.54 -13.56 11.66
N SER A 160 -22.58 -13.68 12.57
CA SER A 160 -22.77 -14.39 13.84
C SER A 160 -23.71 -13.66 14.81
N GLY A 161 -24.07 -12.40 14.53
CA GLY A 161 -24.92 -11.60 15.41
C GLY A 161 -24.24 -11.21 16.73
N LEU A 162 -22.97 -11.57 16.93
CA LEU A 162 -22.17 -11.19 18.11
C LEU A 162 -22.06 -9.66 18.25
N ALA A 163 -22.04 -8.94 17.13
CA ALA A 163 -22.10 -7.47 17.09
C ALA A 163 -23.38 -6.88 17.74
N ARG A 164 -24.47 -7.67 17.82
CA ARG A 164 -25.74 -7.28 18.46
C ARG A 164 -25.90 -7.86 19.86
N SER A 165 -24.96 -8.69 20.32
CA SER A 165 -25.01 -9.27 21.65
C SER A 165 -24.66 -8.20 22.70
N LYS A 166 -25.37 -8.20 23.83
CA LYS A 166 -25.07 -7.33 24.98
C LYS A 166 -23.91 -7.87 25.84
N ALA A 167 -23.33 -9.01 25.45
CA ALA A 167 -22.20 -9.59 26.14
C ALA A 167 -20.97 -8.71 25.89
N ALA A 168 -20.28 -8.34 26.97
CA ALA A 168 -19.01 -7.64 26.83
C ALA A 168 -18.04 -8.53 26.03
N PRO A 169 -17.29 -7.99 25.05
CA PRO A 169 -16.23 -8.73 24.39
C PRO A 169 -15.24 -9.19 25.47
N SER A 170 -15.08 -10.51 25.64
CA SER A 170 -14.09 -11.05 26.58
C SER A 170 -12.83 -11.45 25.81
N ASP A 171 -11.69 -10.90 26.23
CA ASP A 171 -10.35 -11.32 25.82
C ASP A 171 -9.81 -12.45 26.72
N ASP A 172 -10.66 -13.12 27.53
CA ASP A 172 -10.25 -14.24 28.41
C ASP A 172 -9.53 -15.36 27.66
N TRP A 173 -9.89 -15.59 26.39
CA TRP A 173 -9.24 -16.58 25.55
C TRP A 173 -7.78 -16.23 25.19
N ARG A 174 -7.34 -14.99 25.46
CA ARG A 174 -5.96 -14.50 25.26
C ARG A 174 -5.13 -14.57 26.53
N ALA A 175 -5.68 -15.03 27.65
CA ALA A 175 -4.93 -15.18 28.88
C ALA A 175 -3.89 -16.30 28.72
N GLU A 176 -2.61 -15.94 28.74
CA GLU A 176 -1.45 -16.84 28.85
C GLU A 176 -1.37 -17.55 30.23
N LEU A 177 -2.42 -17.46 31.05
CA LEU A 177 -2.51 -18.13 32.33
C LEU A 177 -3.06 -19.55 32.10
N SER A 178 -2.16 -20.50 31.86
CA SER A 178 -2.45 -21.93 31.98
C SER A 178 -3.29 -22.15 33.23
N ILE A 179 -4.46 -22.76 33.07
CA ILE A 179 -5.33 -23.19 34.17
C ILE A 179 -4.42 -23.86 35.21
N PRO A 180 -4.22 -23.30 36.42
CA PRO A 180 -3.46 -24.00 37.44
C PRO A 180 -4.22 -25.29 37.71
N GLY A 181 -3.53 -26.41 37.48
CA GLY A 181 -4.12 -27.74 37.48
C GLY A 181 -4.96 -27.97 38.73
N SER A 182 -6.17 -28.47 38.53
CA SER A 182 -6.93 -29.17 39.56
C SER A 182 -5.99 -30.13 40.27
N SER A 183 -5.78 -29.90 41.56
CA SER A 183 -5.28 -30.94 42.45
C SER A 183 -6.42 -31.92 42.68
N GLU A 184 -6.21 -33.19 42.32
CA GLU A 184 -6.97 -34.32 42.86
C GLU A 184 -6.81 -34.41 44.38
#